data_AF-A0A6V7PMR6-F1
#
_entry.id   AF-A0A6V7PMR6-F1
#
_cell.length_a   1.000
_cell.length_b   1.000
_cell.length_c   1.000
_cell.angle_alpha   90.00
_cell.angle_beta   90.00
_cell.angle_gamma   90.00
#
_symmetry.space_group_name_H-M   'P 1'
#
loop_
_entity.id
_entity.type
_entity.pdbx_description
1 polymer ?
#
loop_
_entity_poly.entity_id
_entity_poly.type
_entity_poly.pdbx_seq_one_letter_code
_entity_poly.pdbx_strand_id
1 'polypeptide(L)'
;MRSRGDNDCLLPIQVWAEIAKEISNRGLRPLFVIPHEKEREDVMEVAGEDSSILFITTPGQLAALINDSAGVIVTNTAAVQLANAREKPSIALFSSAEKGKLFVPNAEEKKCTVVSSKTGKLIDIDVEAVKNAAQNV
;
A
#
# COMPACT_ATOMS: atom_id res chain seq x y z
N MET A 1 -3.49 -16.63 13.54
CA MET A 1 -3.02 -17.40 12.36
C MET A 1 -1.73 -16.77 11.89
N ARG A 2 -0.62 -17.52 11.80
CA ARG A 2 0.52 -17.06 10.99
C ARG A 2 0.12 -17.29 9.54
N SER A 3 -0.01 -16.22 8.77
CA SER A 3 -0.13 -16.31 7.32
C SER A 3 0.99 -17.22 6.81
N ARG A 4 0.66 -18.24 6.01
CA ARG A 4 1.66 -18.96 5.20
C ARG A 4 2.18 -18.09 4.04
N GLY A 5 1.70 -16.85 3.94
CA GLY A 5 2.20 -15.84 3.03
C GLY A 5 3.64 -15.49 3.34
N ASP A 6 4.28 -14.94 2.32
CA ASP A 6 5.66 -14.52 2.35
C ASP A 6 5.91 -13.51 3.49
N ASN A 7 6.77 -13.87 4.44
CA ASN A 7 7.05 -13.08 5.66
C ASN A 7 7.59 -11.68 5.33
N ASP A 8 8.07 -11.52 4.10
CA ASP A 8 8.71 -10.32 3.60
C ASP A 8 7.73 -9.39 2.86
N CYS A 9 6.44 -9.51 3.18
CA CYS A 9 5.35 -8.76 2.56
C CYS A 9 4.72 -7.70 3.47
N LEU A 10 5.22 -7.62 4.70
CA LEU A 10 4.78 -6.65 5.69
C LEU A 10 5.81 -5.53 5.75
N LEU A 11 5.38 -4.34 5.37
CA LEU A 11 6.17 -3.13 5.52
C LEU A 11 5.93 -2.56 6.93
N PRO A 12 6.98 -2.19 7.70
CA PRO A 12 6.81 -1.62 9.02
C PRO A 12 5.99 -0.34 9.02
N ILE A 13 5.25 -0.12 10.10
CA ILE A 13 4.34 1.04 10.21
C ILE A 13 5.07 2.39 10.18
N GLN A 14 6.32 2.43 10.62
CA GLN A 14 7.16 3.63 10.55
C GLN A 14 7.40 4.06 9.10
N VAL A 15 7.60 3.09 8.19
CA VAL A 15 7.78 3.37 6.78
C VAL A 15 6.46 3.81 6.15
N TRP A 16 5.35 3.18 6.53
CA TRP A 16 4.02 3.64 6.11
C TRP A 16 3.71 5.07 6.55
N ALA A 17 4.05 5.43 7.79
CA ALA A 17 3.86 6.77 8.32
C ALA A 17 4.71 7.81 7.56
N GLU A 18 5.94 7.47 7.18
CA GLU A 18 6.77 8.32 6.35
C GLU A 18 6.15 8.58 4.96
N ILE A 19 5.65 7.52 4.32
CA ILE A 19 4.94 7.62 3.03
C ILE A 19 3.67 8.46 3.19
N ALA A 20 2.86 8.21 4.23
CA ALA A 20 1.62 8.93 4.49
C ALA A 20 1.86 10.43 4.72
N LYS A 21 2.91 10.79 5.48
CA LYS A 21 3.29 12.18 5.70
C LYS A 21 3.60 12.91 4.38
N GLU A 22 4.32 12.26 3.48
CA GLU A 22 4.62 12.84 2.16
C GLU A 22 3.36 13.02 1.31
N ILE A 23 2.43 12.05 1.35
CA ILE A 23 1.13 12.18 0.67
C ILE A 23 0.32 13.34 1.25
N SER A 24 0.31 13.50 2.57
CA SER A 24 -0.36 14.62 3.25
C SER A 24 0.24 15.98 2.88
N ASN A 25 1.58 16.08 2.77
CA ASN A 25 2.26 17.31 2.33
C ASN A 25 1.84 17.76 0.92
N ARG A 26 1.29 16.84 0.12
CA ARG A 26 0.78 17.10 -1.24
C ARG A 26 -0.71 17.45 -1.27
N GLY A 27 -1.36 17.56 -0.11
CA GLY A 27 -2.77 17.94 0.00
C GLY A 27 -3.76 16.77 -0.14
N LEU A 28 -3.28 15.54 -0.27
CA LEU A 28 -4.10 14.33 -0.20
C LEU A 28 -4.32 13.92 1.27
N ARG A 29 -5.35 13.12 1.53
CA ARG A 29 -5.63 12.60 2.88
C ARG A 29 -5.42 11.08 2.90
N PRO A 30 -4.29 10.60 3.45
CA PRO A 30 -4.06 9.16 3.63
C PRO A 30 -5.14 8.54 4.52
N LEU A 31 -5.58 7.34 4.14
CA LEU A 31 -6.45 6.49 4.95
C LEU A 31 -5.74 5.15 5.14
N PHE A 32 -5.43 4.82 6.40
CA PHE A 32 -4.89 3.51 6.74
C PHE A 32 -6.02 2.48 6.79
N VAL A 33 -5.83 1.36 6.09
CA VAL A 33 -6.75 0.22 6.17
C VAL A 33 -6.10 -0.84 7.04
N ILE A 34 -6.73 -1.15 8.17
CA ILE A 34 -6.23 -2.16 9.11
C ILE A 34 -7.06 -3.45 9.01
N PRO A 35 -6.43 -4.63 9.11
CA PRO A 35 -7.09 -5.93 9.15
C PRO A 35 -7.60 -6.30 10.54
N HIS A 36 -7.18 -5.60 11.60
CA HIS A 36 -7.61 -5.85 12.98
C HIS A 36 -7.62 -4.56 13.79
N GLU A 37 -8.69 -4.33 14.58
CA GLU A 37 -8.87 -3.11 15.36
C GLU A 37 -7.74 -2.82 16.35
N LYS A 38 -7.09 -3.87 16.88
CA LYS A 38 -5.94 -3.74 17.79
C LYS A 38 -4.74 -3.00 17.18
N GLU A 39 -4.64 -2.93 15.86
CA GLU A 39 -3.55 -2.22 15.17
C GLU A 39 -3.79 -0.71 15.14
N ARG A 40 -4.98 -0.24 15.53
CA ARG A 40 -5.31 1.19 15.55
C ARG A 40 -4.37 1.98 16.45
N GLU A 41 -4.13 1.49 17.67
CA GLU A 41 -3.26 2.19 18.65
C GLU A 41 -1.84 2.33 18.09
N ASP A 42 -1.27 1.27 17.53
CA ASP A 42 0.05 1.29 16.89
C ASP A 42 0.11 2.30 15.73
N VAL A 43 -0.96 2.39 14.92
CA VAL A 43 -1.04 3.37 13.82
C VAL A 43 -1.10 4.79 14.37
N MET A 44 -1.93 5.06 15.38
CA MET A 44 -2.06 6.39 15.96
C MET A 44 -0.78 6.84 16.66
N GLU A 45 -0.09 5.94 17.36
CA GLU A 45 1.18 6.22 18.02
C GLU A 45 2.26 6.62 17.01
N VAL A 46 2.32 5.95 15.85
CA VAL A 46 3.41 6.14 14.87
C VAL A 46 3.07 7.18 13.79
N ALA A 47 1.85 7.17 13.25
CA ALA A 47 1.41 8.07 12.18
C ALA A 47 0.72 9.35 12.69
N GLY A 48 0.37 9.40 13.99
CA GLY A 48 -0.26 10.52 14.66
C GLY A 48 -1.73 10.27 14.98
N GLU A 49 -2.20 10.86 16.09
CA GLU A 49 -3.57 10.75 16.61
C GLU A 49 -4.67 11.14 15.59
N ASP A 50 -4.37 12.10 14.72
CA ASP A 50 -5.29 12.59 13.68
C ASP A 50 -5.35 11.69 12.42
N SER A 51 -4.69 10.53 12.44
CA SER A 51 -4.66 9.60 11.31
C SER A 51 -6.06 9.07 11.00
N SER A 52 -6.44 9.14 9.72
CA SER A 52 -7.65 8.47 9.25
C SER A 52 -7.39 6.97 9.15
N ILE A 53 -8.15 6.17 9.90
CA ILE A 53 -7.97 4.71 9.99
C ILE A 53 -9.33 4.02 9.84
N LEU A 54 -9.41 3.04 8.95
CA LEU A 54 -10.60 2.22 8.73
C LEU A 54 -10.28 0.72 8.87
N PHE A 55 -11.06 0.05 9.70
CA PHE A 55 -11.07 -1.41 9.78
C PHE A 55 -12.04 -1.98 8.73
N ILE A 56 -11.56 -2.89 7.90
CA ILE A 56 -12.35 -3.54 6.85
C ILE A 56 -12.37 -5.05 7.07
N THR A 57 -13.56 -5.65 7.03
CA THR A 57 -13.76 -7.09 7.23
C THR A 57 -14.04 -7.84 5.93
N THR A 58 -14.40 -7.15 4.85
CA THR A 58 -14.80 -7.80 3.59
C THR A 58 -14.06 -7.24 2.37
N PRO A 59 -13.74 -8.10 1.38
CA PRO A 59 -13.20 -7.63 0.10
C PRO A 59 -14.10 -6.64 -0.64
N GLY A 60 -15.43 -6.75 -0.47
CA GLY A 60 -16.39 -5.83 -1.08
C GLY A 60 -16.28 -4.40 -0.56
N GLN A 61 -16.13 -4.23 0.76
CA GLN A 61 -15.86 -2.93 1.38
C GLN A 61 -14.52 -2.34 0.91
N LEU A 62 -13.47 -3.16 0.85
CA LEU A 62 -12.17 -2.71 0.33
C LEU A 62 -12.26 -2.25 -1.12
N ALA A 63 -12.98 -3.00 -1.97
CA ALA A 63 -13.19 -2.64 -3.37
C ALA A 63 -13.99 -1.34 -3.52
N ALA A 64 -15.02 -1.12 -2.69
CA ALA A 64 -15.80 0.12 -2.68
C ALA A 64 -14.94 1.31 -2.26
N LEU A 65 -14.12 1.14 -1.21
CA LEU A 65 -13.19 2.18 -0.76
C LEU A 65 -12.17 2.55 -1.83
N ILE A 66 -11.51 1.56 -2.44
CA ILE A 66 -10.55 1.79 -3.53
C ILE A 66 -11.24 2.51 -4.70
N ASN A 67 -12.48 2.16 -5.01
CA ASN A 67 -13.24 2.82 -6.08
C ASN A 67 -13.51 4.31 -5.78
N ASP A 68 -13.61 4.69 -4.52
CA ASP A 68 -13.82 6.07 -4.09
C ASP A 68 -12.52 6.85 -3.84
N SER A 69 -11.37 6.16 -3.79
CA SER A 69 -10.07 6.80 -3.58
C SER A 69 -9.45 7.38 -4.87
N ALA A 70 -8.49 8.30 -4.70
CA ALA A 70 -7.64 8.78 -5.79
C ALA A 70 -6.70 7.67 -6.31
N GLY A 71 -6.24 6.81 -5.41
CA GLY A 71 -5.47 5.61 -5.71
C GLY A 71 -5.15 4.81 -4.46
N VAL A 72 -4.24 3.85 -4.57
CA VAL A 72 -3.85 3.02 -3.43
C VAL A 72 -2.35 2.69 -3.46
N ILE A 73 -1.71 2.67 -2.29
CA ILE A 73 -0.35 2.16 -2.10
C ILE A 73 -0.44 0.91 -1.25
N VAL A 74 0.04 -0.22 -1.78
CA VAL A 74 -0.14 -1.55 -1.16
C VAL A 74 1.11 -2.40 -1.31
N THR A 75 1.29 -3.39 -0.43
CA THR A 75 2.23 -4.49 -0.67
C THR A 75 1.58 -5.56 -1.55
N ASN A 76 2.09 -6.80 -1.58
CA ASN A 76 1.60 -7.91 -2.42
C ASN A 76 0.22 -8.47 -1.99
N THR A 77 -0.79 -7.63 -1.85
CA THR A 77 -2.11 -8.01 -1.36
C THR A 77 -3.13 -8.09 -2.49
N ALA A 78 -4.33 -8.62 -2.22
CA ALA A 78 -5.44 -8.59 -3.16
C ALA A 78 -5.89 -7.15 -3.53
N ALA A 79 -5.52 -6.14 -2.72
CA ALA A 79 -5.89 -4.74 -2.97
C ALA A 79 -5.37 -4.22 -4.32
N VAL A 80 -4.18 -4.62 -4.78
CA VAL A 80 -3.69 -4.20 -6.11
C VAL A 80 -4.56 -4.77 -7.22
N GLN A 81 -5.07 -6.00 -7.07
CA GLN A 81 -5.94 -6.60 -8.07
C GLN A 81 -7.31 -5.93 -8.10
N LEU A 82 -7.83 -5.53 -6.93
CA LEU A 82 -9.05 -4.74 -6.82
C LEU A 82 -8.87 -3.35 -7.45
N ALA A 83 -7.73 -2.69 -7.21
CA ALA A 83 -7.42 -1.40 -7.85
C ALA A 83 -7.35 -1.51 -9.37
N ASN A 84 -6.67 -2.55 -9.89
CA ASN A 84 -6.63 -2.84 -11.32
C ASN A 84 -8.03 -3.05 -11.90
N ALA A 85 -8.87 -3.84 -11.23
CA ALA A 85 -10.26 -4.11 -11.66
C ALA A 85 -11.17 -2.86 -11.60
N ARG A 86 -10.78 -1.83 -10.83
CA ARG A 86 -11.47 -0.54 -10.75
C ARG A 86 -10.78 0.56 -11.56
N GLU A 87 -9.74 0.20 -12.34
CA GLU A 87 -8.92 1.11 -13.13
C GLU A 87 -8.36 2.30 -12.32
N LYS A 88 -8.05 2.04 -11.04
CA LYS A 88 -7.52 3.03 -10.11
C LYS A 88 -5.99 3.03 -10.15
N PRO A 89 -5.35 4.23 -10.15
CA PRO A 89 -3.92 4.34 -9.95
C PRO A 89 -3.47 3.57 -8.72
N SER A 90 -2.44 2.75 -8.87
CA SER A 90 -1.89 1.98 -7.75
C SER A 90 -0.38 1.98 -7.72
N ILE A 91 0.19 1.94 -6.53
CA ILE A 91 1.61 1.73 -6.30
C ILE A 91 1.75 0.43 -5.52
N ALA A 92 2.38 -0.56 -6.14
CA ALA A 92 2.53 -1.88 -5.57
C ALA A 92 3.98 -2.13 -5.15
N LEU A 93 4.17 -2.36 -3.85
CA LEU A 93 5.46 -2.54 -3.21
C LEU A 93 5.79 -4.03 -3.10
N PHE A 94 6.93 -4.43 -3.67
CA PHE A 94 7.38 -5.82 -3.66
C PHE A 94 8.80 -5.94 -3.13
N SER A 95 9.11 -7.09 -2.54
CA SER A 95 10.49 -7.35 -2.12
C SER A 95 11.44 -7.67 -3.25
N SER A 96 10.94 -8.01 -4.45
CA SER A 96 11.75 -8.15 -5.66
C SER A 96 10.97 -7.78 -6.93
N ALA A 97 11.70 -7.37 -7.97
CA ALA A 97 11.10 -7.02 -9.26
C ALA A 97 10.43 -8.22 -9.95
N GLU A 98 10.99 -9.43 -9.77
CA GLU A 98 10.42 -10.67 -10.31
C GLU A 98 9.04 -10.96 -9.72
N LYS A 99 8.88 -10.87 -8.39
CA LYS A 99 7.57 -11.02 -7.73
C LYS A 99 6.57 -10.01 -8.25
N GLY A 100 7.00 -8.75 -8.41
CA GLY A 100 6.15 -7.70 -8.97
C GLY A 100 5.64 -8.03 -10.37
N LYS A 101 6.52 -8.49 -11.26
CA LYS A 101 6.14 -8.89 -12.64
C LYS A 101 5.19 -10.08 -12.68
N LEU A 102 5.39 -11.07 -11.82
CA LEU A 102 4.53 -12.25 -11.74
C LEU A 102 3.16 -11.91 -11.15
N PHE A 103 3.11 -11.02 -10.16
CA PHE A 103 1.87 -10.68 -9.45
C PHE A 103 1.04 -9.63 -10.19
N VAL A 104 1.70 -8.67 -10.84
CA VAL A 104 1.08 -7.61 -11.64
C VAL A 104 1.69 -7.59 -13.05
N PRO A 105 1.36 -8.58 -13.90
CA PRO A 105 1.79 -8.55 -15.29
C PRO A 105 1.18 -7.33 -16.00
N ASN A 106 1.92 -6.73 -16.92
CA ASN A 106 1.53 -5.52 -17.67
C ASN A 106 1.08 -4.36 -16.75
N ALA A 107 1.87 -4.06 -15.72
CA ALA A 107 1.51 -3.06 -14.71
C ALA A 107 1.17 -1.67 -15.32
N GLU A 108 1.88 -1.26 -16.37
CA GLU A 108 1.63 0.01 -17.07
C GLU A 108 0.21 0.09 -17.67
N GLU A 109 -0.25 -0.98 -18.32
CA GLU A 109 -1.62 -1.06 -18.87
C GLU A 109 -2.69 -0.98 -17.77
N LYS A 110 -2.33 -1.29 -16.53
CA LYS A 110 -3.22 -1.34 -15.37
C LYS A 110 -3.12 -0.10 -14.47
N LYS A 111 -2.44 0.97 -14.92
CA LYS A 111 -2.16 2.17 -14.11
C LYS A 111 -1.48 1.83 -12.78
N CYS A 112 -0.67 0.77 -12.78
CA CYS A 112 0.03 0.27 -11.61
C CYS A 112 1.53 0.55 -11.74
N THR A 113 2.08 1.29 -10.79
CA THR A 113 3.53 1.48 -10.65
C THR A 113 4.08 0.43 -9.68
N VAL A 114 5.00 -0.41 -10.15
CA VAL A 114 5.67 -1.41 -9.31
C VAL A 114 6.95 -0.82 -8.75
N VAL A 115 7.08 -0.77 -7.42
CA VAL A 115 8.33 -0.41 -6.74
C VAL A 115 8.85 -1.66 -6.04
N SER A 116 10.09 -2.04 -6.32
CA SER A 116 10.69 -3.25 -5.78
C SER A 116 11.94 -2.95 -4.97
N SER A 117 12.10 -3.66 -3.86
CA SER A 117 13.36 -3.65 -3.10
C SER A 117 14.52 -4.25 -3.91
N LYS A 118 15.72 -3.70 -3.70
CA LYS A 118 16.97 -4.16 -4.32
C LYS A 118 17.63 -5.29 -3.53
N THR A 119 17.29 -5.45 -2.24
CA THR A 119 17.92 -6.44 -1.35
C THR A 119 17.16 -7.76 -1.30
N GLY A 120 16.00 -7.82 -1.95
CA GLY A 120 15.10 -8.95 -1.81
C GLY A 120 14.24 -8.88 -0.54
N LYS A 121 14.34 -7.80 0.26
CA LYS A 121 13.54 -7.57 1.48
C LYS A 121 12.70 -6.32 1.39
N LEU A 122 11.40 -6.40 1.68
CA LEU A 122 10.49 -5.26 1.55
C LEU A 122 10.79 -4.13 2.54
N ILE A 123 11.36 -4.44 3.72
CA ILE A 123 11.78 -3.41 4.68
C ILE A 123 12.85 -2.47 4.11
N ASP A 124 13.63 -2.93 3.13
CA ASP A 124 14.67 -2.13 2.46
C ASP A 124 14.13 -1.45 1.18
N ILE A 125 12.81 -1.25 1.08
CA ILE A 125 12.20 -0.56 -0.06
C ILE A 125 12.74 0.86 -0.16
N ASP A 126 12.98 1.31 -1.40
CA ASP A 126 13.40 2.67 -1.68
C ASP A 126 12.21 3.62 -1.48
N VAL A 127 12.09 4.18 -0.27
CA VAL A 127 10.99 5.06 0.11
C VAL A 127 10.93 6.30 -0.80
N GLU A 128 12.08 6.82 -1.24
CA GLU A 128 12.12 7.94 -2.19
C GLU A 128 11.52 7.54 -3.54
N ALA A 129 11.78 6.32 -4.03
CA ALA A 129 11.11 5.82 -5.22
C ALA A 129 9.59 5.72 -5.04
N VAL A 130 9.10 5.33 -3.86
CA VAL A 130 7.66 5.30 -3.55
C VAL A 130 7.06 6.71 -3.56
N LYS A 131 7.73 7.67 -2.90
CA LYS A 131 7.31 9.08 -2.87
C LYS A 131 7.26 9.69 -4.27
N ASN A 132 8.24 9.39 -5.12
CA ASN A 132 8.25 9.85 -6.51
C ASN A 132 7.12 9.19 -7.32
N ALA A 133 6.87 7.89 -7.15
CA ALA A 133 5.74 7.23 -7.78
C ALA A 133 4.39 7.83 -7.38
N ALA A 134 4.25 8.25 -6.11
CA ALA A 134 3.06 8.93 -5.60
C ALA A 134 2.83 10.33 -6.19
N GLN A 135 3.69 10.83 -7.08
CA GLN A 135 3.41 12.06 -7.84
C GLN A 135 2.41 11.82 -8.98
N ASN A 136 2.26 10.55 -9.40
CA ASN A 136 1.42 10.16 -10.53
C ASN A 136 0.07 9.54 -10.08
N VAL A 137 -0.25 9.63 -8.79
CA VAL A 137 -1.50 9.16 -8.17
C VAL A 137 -2.32 10.37 -7.74
#